data_AF-A0A1F7PD22-F1
#
_entry.id   AF-A0A1F7PD22-F1
#
_cell.length_a   1.000
_cell.length_b   1.000
_cell.length_c   1.000
_cell.angle_alpha   90.00
_cell.angle_beta   90.00
_cell.angle_gamma   90.00
#
_symmetry.space_group_name_H-M   'P 1'
#
loop_
_entity.id
_entity.type
_entity.pdbx_description
1 polymer ?
#
loop_
_entity_poly.entity_id
_entity_poly.type
_entity_poly.pdbx_seq_one_letter_code
_entity_poly.pdbx_strand_id
1 'polypeptide(L)'
;MVRNNVAVASHAGGIGLGDYGRRGLLRGIVVAHNTVFGNEAGGIVTPENGVRDALLVNNAAHARVAAPALPPARNGVRLLDNRDCSLLPCFMNPEARDFSPLLGAGLVGAGAVRVEPWVPGADYLGNRRRLPPTVGALERPGGPIPLAPEP
;
A
#
# COMPACT_ATOMS: atom_id res chain seq x y z
N MET A 1 -0.53 -12.00 5.34
CA MET A 1 0.41 -11.08 4.65
C MET A 1 -0.30 -10.53 3.43
N VAL A 2 -0.14 -9.24 3.14
CA VAL A 2 -0.69 -8.58 1.95
C VAL A 2 0.44 -7.79 1.30
N ARG A 3 0.88 -8.20 0.10
CA ARG A 3 1.99 -7.52 -0.58
C ARG A 3 1.84 -7.46 -2.09
N ASN A 4 2.43 -6.44 -2.71
CA ASN A 4 2.37 -6.21 -4.15
C ASN A 4 0.94 -6.22 -4.70
N ASN A 5 -0.02 -5.60 -4.02
CA ASN A 5 -1.37 -5.47 -4.55
C ASN A 5 -1.63 -4.03 -4.98
N VAL A 6 -2.53 -3.89 -5.94
CA VAL A 6 -3.13 -2.61 -6.30
C VAL A 6 -4.60 -2.64 -5.86
N ALA A 7 -5.00 -1.72 -4.98
CA ALA A 7 -6.37 -1.61 -4.48
C ALA A 7 -6.96 -0.24 -4.81
N VAL A 8 -8.09 -0.23 -5.53
CA VAL A 8 -8.64 0.99 -6.13
C VAL A 8 -10.13 1.10 -5.84
N ALA A 9 -10.60 2.31 -5.53
CA ALA A 9 -12.02 2.69 -5.49
C ALA A 9 -12.94 1.80 -4.63
N SER A 10 -12.43 1.28 -3.51
CA SER A 10 -13.24 0.58 -2.50
C SER A 10 -13.97 1.55 -1.57
N HIS A 11 -15.23 1.24 -1.27
CA HIS A 11 -16.06 1.98 -0.30
C HIS A 11 -15.55 1.79 1.14
N ALA A 12 -15.19 0.56 1.53
CA ALA A 12 -14.79 0.21 2.91
C ALA A 12 -13.31 0.46 3.23
N GLY A 13 -12.55 0.95 2.25
CA GLY A 13 -11.10 1.15 2.32
C GLY A 13 -10.34 0.17 1.42
N GLY A 14 -9.13 0.54 1.02
CA GLY A 14 -8.33 -0.24 0.05
C GLY A 14 -7.79 -1.54 0.65
N ILE A 15 -7.18 -1.46 1.82
CA ILE A 15 -6.72 -2.63 2.60
C ILE A 15 -7.18 -2.47 4.05
N GLY A 16 -8.14 -3.29 4.47
CA GLY A 16 -8.61 -3.32 5.85
C GLY A 16 -8.03 -4.50 6.64
N LEU A 17 -7.51 -4.25 7.84
CA LEU A 17 -7.26 -5.30 8.82
C LEU A 17 -8.52 -5.52 9.67
N GLY A 18 -9.07 -6.72 9.68
CA GLY A 18 -10.30 -7.05 10.41
C GLY A 18 -10.06 -8.05 11.55
N ASP A 19 -10.47 -7.71 12.77
CA ASP A 19 -10.45 -8.63 13.91
C ASP A 19 -11.80 -9.35 14.00
N TYR A 20 -12.05 -10.30 13.09
CA TYR A 20 -13.27 -11.10 12.93
C TYR A 20 -13.91 -11.51 14.28
N GLY A 21 -14.87 -10.72 14.78
CA GLY A 21 -15.55 -10.97 16.06
C GLY A 21 -14.65 -10.81 17.31
N ARG A 22 -13.62 -9.95 17.27
CA ARG A 22 -12.66 -9.71 18.36
C ARG A 22 -11.91 -10.97 18.83
N ARG A 23 -11.66 -11.89 17.90
CA ARG A 23 -10.97 -13.15 18.19
C ARG A 23 -9.47 -12.97 18.46
N GLY A 24 -8.94 -11.75 18.36
CA GLY A 24 -7.56 -11.42 18.67
C GLY A 24 -6.55 -12.00 17.67
N LEU A 25 -7.01 -12.21 16.43
CA LEU A 25 -6.27 -12.90 15.36
C LEU A 25 -5.34 -11.97 14.57
N LEU A 26 -5.43 -10.65 14.77
CA LEU A 26 -4.60 -9.65 14.10
C LEU A 26 -3.18 -9.61 14.71
N ARG A 27 -2.38 -10.65 14.45
CA ARG A 27 -1.02 -10.80 14.98
C ARG A 27 -0.02 -11.09 13.85
N GLY A 28 1.15 -10.45 13.89
CA GLY A 28 2.23 -10.71 12.93
C GLY A 28 1.85 -10.37 11.48
N ILE A 29 1.00 -9.36 11.30
CA ILE A 29 0.48 -8.98 9.98
C ILE A 29 1.50 -8.11 9.25
N VAL A 30 1.90 -8.50 8.06
CA VAL A 30 2.73 -7.65 7.18
C VAL A 30 1.89 -7.17 6.00
N VAL A 31 1.86 -5.85 5.82
CA VAL A 31 1.29 -5.14 4.66
C VAL A 31 2.43 -4.41 3.98
N ALA A 32 2.92 -4.92 2.85
CA ALA A 32 4.16 -4.44 2.25
C ALA A 32 4.02 -4.14 0.76
N HIS A 33 4.58 -3.02 0.29
CA HIS A 33 4.67 -2.74 -1.15
C HIS A 33 3.32 -2.78 -1.88
N ASN A 34 2.25 -2.25 -1.28
CA ASN A 34 0.96 -2.11 -1.96
C ASN A 34 0.79 -0.69 -2.50
N THR A 35 0.07 -0.56 -3.61
CA THR A 35 -0.43 0.72 -4.13
C THR A 35 -1.92 0.80 -3.86
N VAL A 36 -2.36 1.86 -3.20
CA VAL A 36 -3.75 2.04 -2.80
C VAL A 36 -4.24 3.39 -3.29
N PHE A 37 -5.36 3.46 -4.01
CA PHE A 37 -5.83 4.71 -4.62
C PHE A 37 -7.35 4.89 -4.58
N GLY A 38 -7.80 6.12 -4.33
CA GLY A 38 -9.19 6.53 -4.52
C GLY A 38 -10.25 5.86 -3.62
N ASN A 39 -9.85 5.26 -2.48
CA ASN A 39 -10.77 4.57 -1.57
C ASN A 39 -11.47 5.55 -0.62
N GLU A 40 -12.74 5.26 -0.26
CA GLU A 40 -13.60 6.21 0.46
C GLU A 40 -13.35 6.25 1.97
N ALA A 41 -13.39 5.10 2.66
CA ALA A 41 -13.17 5.06 4.10
C ALA A 41 -11.70 5.16 4.55
N GLY A 42 -10.75 5.06 3.60
CA GLY A 42 -9.31 5.16 3.86
C GLY A 42 -8.46 4.30 2.92
N GLY A 43 -7.16 4.57 2.87
CA GLY A 43 -6.23 3.77 2.07
C GLY A 43 -5.98 2.41 2.73
N ILE A 44 -5.14 2.41 3.77
CA ILE A 44 -4.91 1.25 4.63
C ILE A 44 -5.56 1.54 5.98
N VAL A 45 -6.46 0.67 6.41
CA VAL A 45 -7.27 0.85 7.63
C VAL A 45 -6.98 -0.27 8.62
N THR A 46 -6.81 0.09 9.89
CA THR A 46 -6.58 -0.85 10.99
C THR A 46 -7.51 -0.53 12.15
N PRO A 47 -8.02 -1.54 12.87
CA PRO A 47 -8.92 -1.31 14.00
C PRO A 47 -8.13 -0.70 15.15
N GLU A 48 -8.75 0.22 15.88
CA GLU A 48 -8.10 0.98 16.95
C GLU A 48 -7.38 0.09 17.97
N ASN A 49 -7.98 -1.05 18.28
CA ASN A 49 -7.50 -2.02 19.26
C ASN A 49 -7.38 -3.42 18.65
N GLY A 50 -6.66 -4.29 19.34
CA GLY A 50 -6.58 -5.73 19.01
C GLY A 50 -5.49 -6.10 18.00
N VAL A 51 -4.89 -5.14 17.31
CA VAL A 51 -3.72 -5.38 16.44
C VAL A 51 -2.46 -5.56 17.27
N ARG A 52 -1.70 -6.62 16.98
CA ARG A 52 -0.39 -6.88 17.57
C ARG A 52 0.62 -7.15 16.46
N ASP A 53 1.79 -6.52 16.55
CA ASP A 53 2.91 -6.77 15.63
C ASP A 53 2.56 -6.63 14.14
N ALA A 54 1.73 -5.65 13.80
CA ALA A 54 1.50 -5.29 12.40
C ALA A 54 2.64 -4.40 11.88
N LEU A 55 3.18 -4.76 10.72
CA LEU A 55 4.17 -3.98 9.99
C LEU A 55 3.57 -3.53 8.66
N LEU A 56 3.40 -2.22 8.51
CA LEU A 56 3.07 -1.57 7.26
C LEU A 56 4.36 -0.96 6.73
N VAL A 57 4.83 -1.43 5.57
CA VAL A 57 6.13 -1.02 5.03
C VAL A 57 6.09 -0.79 3.52
N ASN A 58 6.73 0.27 3.04
CA ASN A 58 6.87 0.55 1.61
C ASN A 58 5.54 0.62 0.83
N ASN A 59 4.42 0.97 1.47
CA ASN A 59 3.14 1.15 0.78
C ASN A 59 3.01 2.58 0.26
N ALA A 60 2.43 2.77 -0.93
CA ALA A 60 2.02 4.07 -1.45
C ALA A 60 0.50 4.13 -1.40
N ALA A 61 -0.07 5.05 -0.62
CA ALA A 61 -1.50 5.10 -0.40
C ALA A 61 -2.05 6.50 -0.63
N HIS A 62 -3.15 6.58 -1.37
CA HIS A 62 -3.99 7.75 -1.53
C HIS A 62 -5.41 7.38 -1.06
N ALA A 63 -6.03 8.27 -0.29
CA ALA A 63 -7.44 8.18 0.10
C ALA A 63 -8.21 9.41 -0.40
N ARG A 64 -9.54 9.31 -0.50
CA ARG A 64 -10.37 10.48 -0.83
C ARG A 64 -10.35 11.52 0.29
N VAL A 65 -10.78 12.74 -0.04
CA VAL A 65 -10.85 13.87 0.91
C VAL A 65 -11.57 13.44 2.19
N ALA A 66 -11.01 13.84 3.34
CA ALA A 66 -11.47 13.52 4.69
C ALA A 66 -11.23 12.08 5.18
N ALA A 67 -10.55 11.22 4.41
CA ALA A 67 -10.12 9.90 4.86
C ALA A 67 -8.59 9.78 4.94
N PRO A 68 -8.03 9.09 5.94
CA PRO A 68 -6.59 8.88 6.04
C PRO A 68 -6.09 7.84 5.03
N ALA A 69 -4.97 8.11 4.36
CA ALA A 69 -4.33 7.13 3.48
C ALA A 69 -3.64 5.99 4.25
N LEU A 70 -3.09 6.31 5.42
CA LEU A 70 -2.38 5.39 6.30
C LEU A 70 -2.97 5.49 7.71
N PRO A 71 -2.99 4.39 8.48
CA PRO A 71 -3.42 4.45 9.86
C PRO A 71 -2.38 5.22 10.69
N PRO A 72 -2.76 5.79 11.85
CA PRO A 72 -1.79 6.40 12.74
C PRO A 72 -0.84 5.35 13.32
N ALA A 73 0.42 5.74 13.56
CA ALA A 73 1.34 4.92 14.32
C ALA A 73 0.85 4.75 15.76
N ARG A 74 0.83 3.51 16.26
CA ARG A 74 0.41 3.18 17.63
C ARG A 74 0.97 1.83 18.06
N ASN A 75 0.82 1.50 19.33
CA ASN A 75 1.22 0.18 19.85
C ASN A 75 0.58 -0.94 19.02
N GLY A 76 1.41 -1.88 18.58
CA GLY A 76 0.99 -2.98 17.70
C GLY A 76 0.92 -2.65 16.21
N VAL A 77 1.10 -1.38 15.78
CA VAL A 77 1.15 -0.98 14.36
C VAL A 77 2.40 -0.16 14.09
N ARG A 78 3.35 -0.74 13.35
CA ARG A 78 4.58 -0.08 12.91
C ARG A 78 4.44 0.38 11.47
N LEU A 79 4.80 1.63 11.21
CA LEU A 79 4.88 2.22 9.87
C LEU A 79 6.34 2.43 9.51
N LEU A 80 6.77 2.02 8.33
CA LEU A 80 8.14 2.24 7.84
C LEU A 80 8.12 2.57 6.34
N ASP A 81 8.69 3.71 5.95
CA ASP A 81 8.83 4.16 4.54
C ASP A 81 7.55 4.00 3.69
N ASN A 82 6.39 4.20 4.32
CA ASN A 82 5.12 4.33 3.61
C ASN A 82 4.98 5.77 3.10
N ARG A 83 4.32 5.93 1.96
CA ARG A 83 4.02 7.24 1.38
C ARG A 83 2.52 7.52 1.43
N ASP A 84 2.17 8.63 2.05
CA ASP A 84 0.86 9.26 1.87
C ASP A 84 0.91 10.11 0.59
N CYS A 85 0.03 9.76 -0.34
CA CYS A 85 -0.08 10.32 -1.68
C CYS A 85 -1.31 11.23 -1.83
N SER A 86 -1.98 11.58 -0.73
CA SER A 86 -3.23 12.35 -0.76
C SER A 86 -3.01 13.85 -0.94
N LEU A 87 -1.83 14.37 -0.57
CA LEU A 87 -1.49 15.79 -0.70
C LEU A 87 -0.66 16.11 -1.94
N LEU A 88 0.12 15.14 -2.42
CA LEU A 88 1.03 15.29 -3.56
C LEU A 88 0.89 14.09 -4.49
N PRO A 89 0.90 14.31 -5.82
CA PRO A 89 0.74 13.23 -6.78
C PRO A 89 1.91 12.25 -6.69
N CYS A 90 1.57 10.98 -6.53
CA CYS A 90 2.52 9.87 -6.47
C CYS A 90 2.60 9.06 -7.76
N PHE A 91 1.53 9.07 -8.56
CA PHE A 91 1.33 8.16 -9.69
C PHE A 91 1.18 8.93 -10.99
N MET A 92 1.54 8.30 -12.11
CA MET A 92 1.52 8.92 -13.43
C MET A 92 0.11 9.35 -13.87
N ASN A 93 -0.86 8.43 -13.85
CA ASN A 93 -2.26 8.72 -14.15
C ASN A 93 -3.19 7.68 -13.51
N PRO A 94 -3.43 7.78 -12.19
CA PRO A 94 -4.15 6.74 -11.46
C PRO A 94 -5.63 6.62 -11.86
N GLU A 95 -6.25 7.69 -12.37
CA GLU A 95 -7.63 7.65 -12.90
C GLU A 95 -7.73 6.83 -14.19
N ALA A 96 -6.68 6.85 -15.01
CA ALA A 96 -6.55 5.95 -16.17
C ALA A 96 -5.95 4.59 -15.79
N ARG A 97 -5.90 4.24 -14.50
CA ARG A 97 -5.32 3.00 -13.96
C ARG A 97 -3.81 2.87 -14.21
N ASP A 98 -3.11 3.97 -14.47
CA ASP A 98 -1.65 3.99 -14.52
C ASP A 98 -1.09 4.38 -13.15
N PHE A 99 -0.78 3.34 -12.37
CA PHE A 99 -0.22 3.46 -11.02
C PHE A 99 1.31 3.50 -11.02
N SER A 100 1.93 3.66 -12.19
CA SER A 100 3.38 3.81 -12.32
C SER A 100 3.89 4.93 -11.40
N PRO A 101 5.04 4.74 -10.74
CA PRO A 101 5.59 5.77 -9.86
C PRO A 101 5.93 7.02 -10.66
N LEU A 102 5.40 8.17 -10.24
CA LEU A 102 5.73 9.46 -10.84
C LEU A 102 7.19 9.81 -10.49
N LEU A 103 7.97 10.16 -11.51
CA LEU A 103 9.36 10.60 -11.30
C LEU A 103 9.40 11.87 -10.44
N GLY A 104 10.29 11.91 -9.47
CA GLY A 104 10.40 13.03 -8.52
C GLY A 104 9.38 13.01 -7.37
N ALA A 105 8.37 12.14 -7.39
CA ALA A 105 7.40 12.02 -6.29
C ALA A 105 7.96 11.35 -5.01
N GLY A 106 9.23 10.92 -5.05
CA GLY A 106 9.91 10.28 -3.93
C GLY A 106 9.45 8.84 -3.67
N LEU A 107 8.97 8.13 -4.70
CA LEU A 107 8.67 6.69 -4.60
C LEU A 107 9.85 5.81 -5.02
N VAL A 108 10.50 6.17 -6.13
CA VAL A 108 11.55 5.37 -6.78
C VAL A 108 12.80 5.39 -5.91
N GLY A 109 13.26 4.21 -5.49
CA GLY A 109 14.47 4.07 -4.67
C GLY A 109 14.35 4.63 -3.25
N ALA A 110 13.13 4.88 -2.77
CA ALA A 110 12.86 5.49 -1.46
C ALA A 110 12.36 4.48 -0.40
N GLY A 111 12.15 3.22 -0.77
CA GLY A 111 11.64 2.21 0.14
C GLY A 111 12.71 1.71 1.12
N ALA A 112 12.24 1.27 2.30
CA ALA A 112 13.04 0.58 3.29
C ALA A 112 13.70 -0.65 2.69
N VAL A 113 15.01 -0.77 2.89
CA VAL A 113 15.76 -2.01 2.59
C VAL A 113 15.50 -3.02 3.69
N ARG A 114 15.05 -4.20 3.28
CA ARG A 114 14.56 -5.27 4.16
C ARG A 114 15.03 -6.62 3.64
N VAL A 115 15.36 -7.54 4.55
CA VAL A 115 15.87 -8.89 4.23
C VAL A 115 15.07 -9.90 5.05
N GLU A 116 13.81 -10.10 4.66
CA GLU A 116 12.92 -11.07 5.27
C GLU A 116 12.24 -11.94 4.21
N PRO A 117 11.77 -13.17 4.57
CA PRO A 117 11.07 -14.06 3.64
C PRO A 117 9.82 -13.44 2.98
N TRP A 118 9.23 -12.45 3.64
CA TRP A 118 8.04 -11.73 3.15
C TRP A 118 8.36 -10.58 2.21
N VAL A 119 9.63 -10.20 2.02
CA VAL A 119 10.01 -9.14 1.08
C VAL A 119 9.87 -9.68 -0.36
N PRO A 120 9.08 -9.04 -1.23
CA PRO A 120 8.92 -9.52 -2.60
C PRO A 120 10.17 -9.22 -3.44
N GLY A 121 10.62 -10.18 -4.26
CA GLY A 121 11.73 -9.98 -5.21
C GLY A 121 11.32 -9.29 -6.51
N ALA A 122 10.03 -9.37 -6.86
CA ALA A 122 9.44 -8.74 -8.04
C ALA A 122 8.30 -7.76 -7.63
N ASP A 123 7.89 -6.90 -8.54
CA ASP A 123 6.75 -5.99 -8.40
C ASP A 123 5.43 -6.65 -8.86
N TYR A 124 4.32 -5.90 -8.90
CA TYR A 124 3.01 -6.40 -9.32
C TYR A 124 2.99 -6.92 -10.76
N LEU A 125 3.83 -6.38 -11.64
CA LEU A 125 3.94 -6.79 -13.04
C LEU A 125 5.04 -7.84 -13.27
N GLY A 126 5.66 -8.35 -12.20
CA GLY A 126 6.72 -9.36 -12.28
C GLY A 126 8.12 -8.78 -12.57
N ASN A 127 8.29 -7.46 -12.57
CA ASN A 127 9.60 -6.85 -12.74
C ASN A 127 10.44 -7.00 -11.48
N ARG A 128 11.74 -7.27 -11.62
CA ARG A 128 12.65 -7.30 -10.46
C ARG A 128 12.68 -5.96 -9.74
N ARG A 129 12.58 -5.99 -8.41
CA ARG A 129 12.71 -4.79 -7.56
C ARG A 129 14.15 -4.29 -7.49
N ARG A 130 14.32 -2.96 -7.39
CA ARG A 130 15.64 -2.33 -7.21
C ARG A 130 16.05 -2.34 -5.73
N LEU A 131 17.28 -1.91 -5.47
CA LEU A 131 17.81 -1.71 -4.13
C LEU A 131 18.37 -0.28 -4.03
N PRO A 132 17.81 0.62 -3.20
CA PRO A 132 16.56 0.44 -2.44
C PRO A 132 15.33 0.24 -3.36
N PRO A 133 14.27 -0.45 -2.88
CA PRO A 133 13.09 -0.72 -3.69
C PRO A 133 12.24 0.54 -3.87
N THR A 134 11.38 0.51 -4.87
CA THR A 134 10.33 1.53 -5.04
C THR A 134 9.20 1.32 -4.03
N VAL A 135 8.72 2.42 -3.43
CA VAL A 135 7.53 2.42 -2.56
C VAL A 135 6.29 2.19 -3.42
N GLY A 136 5.44 1.25 -3.01
CA GLY A 136 4.26 0.81 -3.74
C GLY A 136 4.45 -0.48 -4.52
N ALA A 137 3.42 -0.83 -5.28
CA ALA A 137 3.30 -2.11 -5.97
C ALA A 137 4.09 -2.21 -7.28
N LEU A 138 4.48 -1.07 -7.87
CA LEU A 138 5.14 -1.01 -9.19
C LEU A 138 6.54 -0.43 -9.07
N GLU A 139 7.52 -1.07 -9.71
CA GLU A 139 8.93 -0.66 -9.64
C GLU A 139 9.32 0.35 -10.72
N ARG A 140 8.61 0.31 -11.85
CA ARG A 140 8.91 1.14 -13.02
C ARG A 140 7.64 1.47 -13.79
N PRO A 141 7.69 2.49 -14.66
CA PRO A 141 6.59 2.77 -15.58
C PRO A 141 6.21 1.55 -16.41
N GLY A 142 4.92 1.20 -16.36
CA GLY A 142 4.32 0.09 -17.10
C GLY A 142 3.05 0.48 -17.86
N GLY A 143 2.55 1.70 -17.65
CA GLY A 143 1.29 2.18 -18.21
C GLY A 143 0.06 1.67 -17.45
N PRO A 144 -1.15 1.91 -18.00
CA PRO A 144 -2.41 1.44 -17.44
C PRO A 144 -2.43 -0.08 -17.20
N ILE A 145 -2.86 -0.48 -16.00
CA ILE A 145 -3.08 -1.91 -15.70
C ILE A 145 -4.57 -2.27 -15.89
N PRO A 146 -4.88 -3.41 -16.54
CA PRO A 146 -6.23 -3.93 -16.58
C PRO A 146 -6.62 -4.44 -15.19
N LEU A 147 -7.70 -3.89 -14.63
CA LEU A 147 -8.34 -4.43 -13.43
C LEU A 147 -9.53 -5.27 -13.92
N ALA A 148 -9.47 -6.59 -13.74
CA ALA A 148 -10.42 -7.52 -14.34
C ALA A 148 -11.60 -7.91 -13.40
N PRO A 149 -12.74 -8.34 -13.98
CA PRO A 149 -13.12 -8.21 -15.39
C PRO A 149 -13.95 -6.94 -15.60
N GLU A 150 -13.89 -6.38 -16.80
CA GLU A 150 -14.83 -5.35 -17.24
C GLU A 150 -16.28 -5.86 -17.12
N PRO A 151 -17.25 -4.98 -16.78
CA PRO A 151 -18.65 -5.34 -16.62
C PRO A 151 -19.28 -5.91 -17.90
#